data_AF-A0A9E0A2P2-F1
#
_entry.id   AF-A0A9E0A2P2-F1
#
_cell.length_a   1.000
_cell.length_b   1.000
_cell.length_c   1.000
_cell.angle_alpha   90.00
_cell.angle_beta   90.00
_cell.angle_gamma   90.00
#
_symmetry.space_group_name_H-M   'P 1'
#
loop_
_entity.id
_entity.type
_entity.pdbx_description
1 polymer ?
#
loop_
_entity_poly.entity_id
_entity_poly.type
_entity_poly.pdbx_seq_one_letter_code
_entity_poly.pdbx_strand_id
1 'polypeptide(L)'
;MRHSKKLVFLILLLLMLCGCSAKAVRDGGQESPAPVKKAGSLFSSGPSDRDLFDEALALLSGSGREPDYHEARIRLGTLVEQFPESKWAEGAKALLSMLDRVSALQVQLKEQKAEAQQEQAKLKKEIEGLKSSVRQAEEKNSAELIRLQQENEQLKNDIRQLKNLEIRLEKREKLLR
;
A
#
# COMPACT_ATOMS: atom_id res chain seq x y z
N MET A 1 -18.57 -25.99 8.69
CA MET A 1 -17.34 -25.37 8.14
C MET A 1 -16.86 -24.06 8.83
N ARG A 2 -17.56 -23.50 9.84
CA ARG A 2 -17.06 -22.31 10.58
C ARG A 2 -16.06 -22.64 11.69
N HIS A 3 -16.15 -23.83 12.30
CA HIS A 3 -15.26 -24.26 13.38
C HIS A 3 -13.84 -24.60 12.91
N SER A 4 -13.69 -25.15 11.69
CA SER A 4 -12.38 -25.45 11.10
C SER A 4 -11.54 -24.20 10.84
N LYS A 5 -12.18 -23.09 10.41
CA LYS A 5 -11.48 -21.80 10.19
C LYS A 5 -10.97 -21.20 11.50
N LYS A 6 -11.76 -21.30 12.59
CA LYS A 6 -11.35 -20.84 13.92
C LYS A 6 -10.20 -21.70 14.47
N LEU A 7 -10.25 -23.01 14.26
CA LEU A 7 -9.19 -23.94 14.68
C LEU A 7 -7.87 -23.64 13.96
N VAL A 8 -7.92 -23.43 12.64
CA VAL A 8 -6.74 -23.06 11.83
C VAL A 8 -6.15 -21.72 12.29
N PHE A 9 -7.00 -20.73 12.58
CA PHE A 9 -6.55 -19.43 13.09
C PHE A 9 -5.88 -19.55 14.46
N LEU A 10 -6.39 -20.43 15.32
CA LEU A 10 -5.86 -20.66 16.66
C LEU A 10 -4.48 -21.35 16.60
N ILE A 11 -4.29 -22.29 15.68
CA ILE A 11 -3.01 -22.97 15.43
C ILE A 11 -1.96 -21.98 14.89
N LEU A 12 -2.35 -21.10 13.96
CA LEU A 12 -1.50 -20.03 13.44
C LEU A 12 -1.08 -19.04 14.53
N LEU A 13 -2.00 -18.69 15.44
CA LEU A 13 -1.69 -17.80 16.56
C LEU A 13 -0.68 -18.44 17.53
N LEU A 14 -0.83 -19.73 17.82
CA LEU A 14 0.08 -20.50 18.68
C LEU A 14 1.49 -20.64 18.09
N LEU A 15 1.59 -20.82 16.77
CA LEU A 15 2.89 -20.88 16.07
C LEU A 15 3.65 -19.54 16.14
N MET A 16 2.95 -18.41 16.09
CA MET A 16 3.57 -17.08 16.19
C MET A 16 4.03 -16.74 17.61
N LEU A 17 3.48 -17.39 18.64
CA LEU A 17 3.82 -17.16 20.05
C LEU A 17 4.99 -18.01 20.57
N CYS A 18 5.48 -18.99 19.80
CA CYS A 18 6.56 -19.89 20.21
C CYS A 18 7.98 -19.43 19.80
N GLY A 19 8.14 -18.16 19.40
CA GLY A 19 9.39 -17.61 18.84
C GLY A 19 10.21 -16.70 19.76
N CYS A 20 9.96 -16.66 21.07
CA CYS A 20 10.68 -15.78 22.00
C CYS A 20 11.30 -16.57 23.18
N SER A 21 12.55 -16.98 23.05
CA SER A 21 13.46 -17.23 24.19
C SER A 21 14.90 -17.04 23.70
N ALA A 22 15.43 -15.82 23.80
CA ALA A 22 16.25 -15.34 24.93
C ALA A 22 17.71 -15.80 24.81
N LYS A 23 18.52 -14.85 24.33
CA LYS A 23 19.98 -14.80 24.43
C LYS A 23 20.32 -14.43 25.87
N ALA A 24 21.09 -15.26 26.58
CA ALA A 24 21.66 -14.91 27.89
C ALA A 24 23.18 -14.99 27.81
N VAL A 25 23.80 -13.81 27.88
CA VAL A 25 25.22 -13.57 28.12
C VAL A 25 25.59 -14.17 29.49
N ARG A 26 26.68 -14.94 29.57
CA ARG A 26 27.41 -15.17 30.83
C ARG A 26 28.76 -14.48 30.73
N ASP A 27 28.85 -13.41 31.51
CA ASP A 27 30.07 -12.81 32.00
C ASP A 27 30.70 -13.72 33.07
N GLY A 28 32.03 -13.73 33.16
CA GLY A 28 32.78 -14.63 34.03
C GLY A 28 34.29 -14.68 33.81
N GLY A 29 34.95 -13.54 33.98
CA GLY A 29 36.26 -13.37 34.64
C GLY A 29 37.49 -14.15 34.14
N GLN A 30 38.47 -13.41 33.59
CA GLN A 30 39.89 -13.65 33.90
C GLN A 30 40.73 -12.37 33.69
N GLU A 31 41.44 -11.96 34.74
CA GLU A 31 42.41 -10.86 34.75
C GLU A 31 43.68 -11.20 33.94
N SER A 32 44.13 -10.20 33.15
CA SER A 32 45.50 -9.72 32.81
C SER A 32 46.72 -10.68 32.77
N PRO A 33 47.73 -10.43 31.90
CA PRO A 33 48.32 -9.09 31.73
C PRO A 33 48.74 -8.67 30.30
N ALA A 34 48.75 -7.35 30.07
CA ALA A 34 49.60 -6.70 29.06
C ALA A 34 51.10 -6.90 29.42
N PRO A 35 52.13 -6.65 28.57
CA PRO A 35 52.15 -5.63 27.50
C PRO A 35 53.02 -5.92 26.26
N VAL A 36 52.74 -5.32 25.10
CA VAL A 36 53.81 -4.77 24.22
C VAL A 36 53.26 -3.58 23.45
N LYS A 37 53.82 -2.40 23.76
CA LYS A 37 53.73 -1.18 22.97
C LYS A 37 54.34 -1.43 21.59
N LYS A 38 53.57 -1.28 20.52
CA LYS A 38 54.12 -0.81 19.24
C LYS A 38 53.60 0.60 19.01
N ALA A 39 54.43 1.56 19.40
CA ALA A 39 54.34 2.92 18.96
C ALA A 39 54.49 2.93 17.43
N GLY A 40 53.40 3.21 16.74
CA GLY A 40 53.37 3.42 15.30
C GLY A 40 52.37 4.54 15.01
N SER A 41 52.91 5.72 14.69
CA SER A 41 52.22 6.91 14.19
C SER A 41 51.08 7.47 15.05
N LEU A 42 51.43 8.33 16.02
CA LEU A 42 50.47 9.18 16.74
C LEU A 42 50.03 10.43 15.96
N PHE A 43 50.41 10.58 14.68
CA PHE A 43 50.10 11.75 13.85
C PHE A 43 49.80 11.40 12.39
N SER A 44 48.92 10.43 12.16
CA SER A 44 48.09 10.42 10.96
C SER A 44 46.66 10.69 11.41
N SER A 45 46.29 11.96 11.47
CA SER A 45 45.06 12.46 12.11
C SER A 45 43.77 12.19 11.31
N GLY A 46 43.77 11.18 10.45
CA GLY A 46 42.64 10.82 9.60
C GLY A 46 42.25 9.34 9.77
N PRO A 47 40.97 8.99 9.53
CA PRO A 47 40.53 7.60 9.55
C PRO A 47 41.30 6.78 8.49
N SER A 48 41.66 5.54 8.82
CA SER A 48 42.30 4.65 7.85
C SER A 48 41.29 4.19 6.79
N ASP A 49 41.80 3.68 5.66
CA ASP A 49 40.99 3.08 4.59
C ASP A 49 40.07 1.96 5.13
N ARG A 50 40.59 1.15 6.07
CA ARG A 50 39.81 0.11 6.75
C ARG A 50 38.72 0.69 7.65
N ASP A 51 39.03 1.74 8.43
CA ASP A 51 38.05 2.35 9.34
C ASP A 51 36.87 2.92 8.54
N LEU A 52 37.13 3.62 7.43
CA LEU A 52 36.09 4.13 6.54
C LEU A 52 35.21 3.02 5.96
N PHE A 53 35.81 1.88 5.60
CA PHE A 53 35.08 0.74 5.06
C PHE A 53 34.21 0.06 6.14
N ASP A 54 34.77 -0.20 7.32
CA ASP A 54 34.08 -0.86 8.42
C ASP A 54 32.94 0.04 8.97
N GLU A 55 33.16 1.36 9.08
CA GLU A 55 32.13 2.34 9.42
C GLU A 55 30.99 2.35 8.41
N ALA A 56 31.30 2.37 7.12
CA ALA A 56 30.29 2.31 6.07
C ALA A 56 29.45 1.04 6.16
N LEU A 57 30.07 -0.13 6.37
CA LEU A 57 29.34 -1.38 6.54
C LEU A 57 28.45 -1.39 7.79
N ALA A 58 28.90 -0.78 8.89
CA ALA A 58 28.09 -0.63 10.09
C ALA A 58 26.84 0.24 9.82
N LEU A 59 26.99 1.31 9.03
CA LEU A 59 25.89 2.19 8.62
C LEU A 59 24.91 1.49 7.68
N LEU A 60 25.40 0.68 6.74
CA LEU A 60 24.58 -0.10 5.80
C LEU A 60 23.83 -1.26 6.46
N SER A 61 24.46 -1.93 7.43
CA SER A 61 23.88 -3.11 8.08
C SER A 61 22.76 -2.77 9.06
N GLY A 62 22.66 -1.52 9.51
CA GLY A 62 21.60 -1.08 10.41
C GLY A 62 21.57 -1.88 11.72
N SER A 63 22.74 -2.25 12.25
CA SER A 63 22.85 -3.07 13.47
C SER A 63 22.25 -2.34 14.69
N GLY A 64 20.94 -2.50 14.87
CA GLY A 64 20.12 -1.86 15.92
C GLY A 64 19.37 -0.59 15.52
N ARG A 65 19.44 -0.14 14.26
CA ARG A 65 18.76 1.08 13.75
C ARG A 65 18.46 1.01 12.26
N GLU A 66 17.66 1.93 11.72
CA GLU A 66 17.51 2.05 10.26
C GLU A 66 18.87 2.30 9.59
N PRO A 67 19.16 1.65 8.45
CA PRO A 67 20.38 1.89 7.69
C PRO A 67 20.51 3.35 7.27
N ASP A 68 21.70 3.91 7.47
CA ASP A 68 22.01 5.27 7.01
C ASP A 68 22.79 5.21 5.70
N TYR A 69 22.04 5.20 4.59
CA TYR A 69 22.61 5.15 3.25
C TYR A 69 23.37 6.42 2.86
N HIS A 70 23.03 7.57 3.46
CA HIS A 70 23.66 8.83 3.11
C HIS A 70 25.05 8.92 3.72
N GLU A 71 25.16 8.66 5.02
CA GLU A 71 26.45 8.67 5.70
C GLU A 71 27.35 7.55 5.17
N ALA A 72 26.80 6.34 4.92
CA ALA A 72 27.57 5.26 4.32
C ALA A 72 28.17 5.65 2.95
N ARG A 73 27.40 6.37 2.13
CA ARG A 73 27.88 6.88 0.83
C ARG A 73 29.05 7.85 0.99
N ILE A 74 28.98 8.76 1.96
CA ILE A 74 30.05 9.73 2.24
C ILE A 74 31.34 9.00 2.63
N ARG A 75 31.24 8.00 3.52
CA ARG A 75 32.39 7.21 3.98
C ARG A 75 33.04 6.41 2.86
N LEU A 76 32.23 5.74 2.04
CA LEU A 76 32.72 4.99 0.88
C LEU A 76 33.31 5.90 -0.20
N GLY A 77 32.71 7.07 -0.45
CA GLY A 77 33.25 8.07 -1.37
C GLY A 77 34.61 8.59 -0.91
N THR A 78 34.72 8.93 0.37
CA THR A 78 35.96 9.37 1.00
C THR A 78 37.06 8.31 0.88
N LEU A 79 36.72 7.03 1.06
CA LEU A 79 37.67 5.92 0.88
C LEU A 79 38.20 5.86 -0.55
N VAL A 80 37.32 5.92 -1.54
CA VAL A 80 37.71 5.82 -2.97
C VAL A 80 38.54 7.03 -3.40
N GLU A 81 38.24 8.23 -2.88
CA GLU A 81 38.96 9.46 -3.21
C GLU A 81 40.34 9.53 -2.54
N GLN A 82 40.44 9.18 -1.26
CA GLN A 82 41.68 9.32 -0.48
C GLN A 82 42.60 8.08 -0.58
N PHE A 83 42.04 6.90 -0.84
CA PHE A 83 42.78 5.63 -0.88
C PHE A 83 42.44 4.80 -2.13
N PRO A 84 42.70 5.30 -3.35
CA PRO A 84 42.32 4.63 -4.60
C PRO A 84 43.02 3.27 -4.80
N GLU A 85 44.23 3.10 -4.28
CA GLU A 85 45.02 1.87 -4.36
C GLU A 85 44.72 0.88 -3.20
N SER A 86 43.76 1.20 -2.33
CA SER A 86 43.38 0.30 -1.23
C SER A 86 42.74 -0.97 -1.78
N LYS A 87 43.00 -2.10 -1.11
CA LYS A 87 42.28 -3.36 -1.36
C LYS A 87 40.76 -3.25 -1.17
N TRP A 88 40.29 -2.21 -0.47
CA TRP A 88 38.87 -1.95 -0.23
C TRP A 88 38.23 -1.04 -1.29
N ALA A 89 39.02 -0.39 -2.14
CA ALA A 89 38.55 0.62 -3.09
C ALA A 89 37.52 0.04 -4.09
N GLU A 90 37.78 -1.13 -4.67
CA GLU A 90 36.85 -1.76 -5.60
C GLU A 90 35.56 -2.21 -4.92
N GLY A 91 35.64 -2.73 -3.70
CA GLY A 91 34.47 -3.06 -2.89
C GLY A 91 33.63 -1.82 -2.57
N ALA A 92 34.28 -0.70 -2.26
CA ALA A 92 33.62 0.57 -1.99
C ALA A 92 32.93 1.14 -3.23
N LYS A 93 33.57 1.09 -4.41
CA LYS A 93 32.96 1.48 -5.69
C LYS A 93 31.71 0.65 -6.01
N ALA A 94 31.77 -0.67 -5.79
CA ALA A 94 30.62 -1.55 -6.00
C ALA A 94 29.46 -1.20 -5.06
N LEU A 95 29.75 -0.96 -3.77
CA LEU A 95 28.74 -0.53 -2.79
C LEU A 95 28.12 0.82 -3.14
N LEU A 96 28.93 1.80 -3.59
CA LEU A 96 28.43 3.09 -4.09
C LEU A 96 27.46 2.94 -5.26
N SER A 97 27.81 2.09 -6.24
CA SER A 97 26.94 1.80 -7.38
C SER A 97 25.62 1.14 -6.95
N MET A 98 25.66 0.25 -5.96
CA MET A 98 24.44 -0.34 -5.40
C MET A 98 23.58 0.71 -4.68
N LEU A 99 24.19 1.63 -3.92
CA LEU A 99 23.47 2.73 -3.27
C LEU A 99 22.79 3.66 -4.27
N ASP A 100 23.43 3.92 -5.43
CA ASP A 100 22.81 4.66 -6.52
C ASP A 100 21.61 3.94 -7.12
N ARG A 101 21.71 2.63 -7.28
CA ARG A 101 20.58 1.82 -7.76
C ARG A 101 19.44 1.80 -6.75
N VAL A 102 19.73 1.71 -5.46
CA VAL A 102 18.73 1.77 -4.39
C VAL A 102 18.03 3.13 -4.38
N SER A 103 18.76 4.23 -4.49
CA SER A 103 18.17 5.57 -4.51
C SER A 103 17.26 5.78 -5.73
N ALA A 104 17.70 5.33 -6.92
CA ALA A 104 16.90 5.37 -8.13
C ALA A 104 15.60 4.56 -7.99
N LEU A 105 15.68 3.34 -7.42
CA LEU A 105 14.49 2.51 -7.17
C LEU A 105 13.54 3.14 -6.15
N GLN A 106 14.06 3.80 -5.11
CA GLN A 106 13.22 4.51 -4.15
C GLN A 106 12.46 5.69 -4.79
N VAL A 107 13.09 6.40 -5.73
CA VAL A 107 12.42 7.46 -6.49
C VAL A 107 11.31 6.88 -7.37
N GLN A 108 11.61 5.83 -8.14
CA GLN A 108 10.60 5.15 -8.98
C GLN A 108 9.43 4.62 -8.16
N LEU A 109 9.70 4.05 -6.98
CA LEU A 109 8.66 3.55 -6.09
C LEU A 109 7.76 4.68 -5.57
N LYS A 110 8.33 5.84 -5.24
CA LYS A 110 7.56 7.01 -4.80
C LYS A 110 6.68 7.54 -5.93
N GLU A 111 7.20 7.61 -7.15
CA GLU A 111 6.48 8.04 -8.34
C GLU A 111 5.32 7.09 -8.67
N GLN A 112 5.58 5.78 -8.76
CA GLN A 112 4.53 4.78 -8.98
C GLN A 112 3.45 4.80 -7.89
N LYS A 113 3.83 5.04 -6.63
CA LYS A 113 2.87 5.17 -5.54
C LYS A 113 2.01 6.42 -5.70
N ALA A 114 2.58 7.54 -6.13
CA ALA A 114 1.83 8.78 -6.38
C ALA A 114 0.86 8.61 -7.56
N GLU A 115 1.30 8.00 -8.67
CA GLU A 115 0.45 7.67 -9.81
C GLU A 115 -0.70 6.74 -9.42
N ALA A 116 -0.41 5.66 -8.69
CA ALA A 116 -1.42 4.73 -8.22
C ALA A 116 -2.45 5.39 -7.28
N GLN A 117 -2.01 6.32 -6.43
CA GLN A 117 -2.92 7.09 -5.57
C GLN A 117 -3.80 8.04 -6.38
N GLN A 118 -3.25 8.69 -7.41
CA GLN A 118 -4.00 9.57 -8.30
C GLN A 118 -5.06 8.79 -9.10
N GLU A 119 -4.68 7.65 -9.69
CA GLU A 119 -5.61 6.78 -10.41
C GLU A 119 -6.70 6.22 -9.48
N GLN A 120 -6.33 5.81 -8.26
CA GLN A 120 -7.32 5.40 -7.26
C GLN A 120 -8.32 6.52 -6.93
N ALA A 121 -7.86 7.77 -6.85
CA ALA A 121 -8.73 8.91 -6.58
C ALA A 121 -9.70 9.19 -7.76
N LYS A 122 -9.22 9.08 -9.01
CA LYS A 122 -10.05 9.21 -10.21
C LYS A 122 -11.12 8.12 -10.26
N LEU A 123 -10.72 6.86 -10.08
CA LEU A 123 -11.65 5.73 -10.09
C LEU A 123 -12.71 5.84 -8.98
N LYS A 124 -12.34 6.30 -7.77
CA LYS A 124 -13.31 6.56 -6.71
C LYS A 124 -14.34 7.60 -7.11
N LYS A 125 -13.89 8.71 -7.71
CA LYS A 125 -14.78 9.78 -8.20
C LYS A 125 -15.72 9.27 -9.31
N GLU A 126 -15.22 8.47 -10.23
CA GLU A 126 -16.04 7.86 -11.28
C GLU A 126 -17.08 6.89 -10.72
N ILE A 127 -16.70 6.04 -9.76
CA ILE A 127 -17.63 5.13 -9.09
C ILE A 127 -18.74 5.91 -8.37
N GLU A 128 -18.39 6.99 -7.66
CA GLU A 128 -19.38 7.85 -7.00
C GLU A 128 -20.32 8.53 -8.00
N GLY A 129 -19.77 9.04 -9.11
CA GLY A 129 -20.56 9.66 -10.20
C GLY A 129 -21.47 8.67 -10.91
N LEU A 130 -21.03 7.44 -11.16
CA LEU A 130 -21.86 6.38 -11.72
C LEU A 130 -22.96 5.98 -10.74
N LYS A 131 -22.64 5.84 -9.45
CA LYS A 131 -23.62 5.48 -8.42
C LYS A 131 -24.71 6.54 -8.26
N SER A 132 -24.38 7.82 -8.34
CA SER A 132 -25.38 8.90 -8.31
C SER A 132 -26.24 8.89 -9.57
N SER A 133 -25.63 8.67 -10.73
CA SER A 133 -26.34 8.57 -12.02
C SER A 133 -27.33 7.40 -12.04
N VAL A 134 -26.92 6.23 -11.53
CA VAL A 134 -27.78 5.05 -11.41
C VAL A 134 -28.97 5.35 -10.49
N ARG A 135 -28.74 5.93 -9.31
CA ARG A 135 -29.83 6.31 -8.39
C ARG A 135 -30.81 7.28 -9.04
N GLN A 136 -30.31 8.29 -9.73
CA GLN A 136 -31.16 9.25 -10.43
C GLN A 136 -31.99 8.59 -11.54
N ALA A 137 -31.40 7.65 -12.28
CA ALA A 137 -32.10 6.90 -13.31
C ALA A 137 -33.18 5.98 -12.71
N GLU A 138 -32.87 5.29 -11.60
CA GLU A 138 -33.83 4.46 -10.86
C GLU A 138 -35.00 5.30 -10.33
N GLU A 139 -34.72 6.47 -9.74
CA GLU A 139 -35.74 7.41 -9.25
C GLU A 139 -36.66 7.86 -10.40
N LYS A 140 -36.09 8.31 -11.52
CA LYS A 140 -36.86 8.71 -12.71
C LYS A 140 -37.72 7.57 -13.24
N ASN A 141 -37.14 6.39 -13.40
CA ASN A 141 -37.86 5.22 -13.89
C ASN A 141 -39.00 4.80 -12.94
N SER A 142 -38.76 4.87 -11.63
CA SER A 142 -39.80 4.59 -10.64
C SER A 142 -40.96 5.60 -10.70
N ALA A 143 -40.67 6.88 -10.91
CA ALA A 143 -41.68 7.92 -11.07
C ALA A 143 -42.48 7.74 -12.36
N GLU A 144 -41.81 7.40 -13.48
CA GLU A 144 -42.48 7.10 -14.74
C GLU A 144 -43.36 5.87 -14.65
N LEU A 145 -42.90 4.81 -13.97
CA LEU A 145 -43.69 3.60 -13.73
C LEU A 145 -44.98 3.92 -12.98
N ILE A 146 -44.91 4.72 -11.91
CA ILE A 146 -46.08 5.15 -11.15
C ILE A 146 -47.01 5.98 -12.03
N ARG A 147 -46.48 6.92 -12.83
CA ARG A 147 -47.28 7.74 -13.74
C ARG A 147 -48.04 6.87 -14.75
N LEU A 148 -47.35 5.92 -15.38
CA LEU A 148 -47.97 5.01 -16.35
C LEU A 148 -49.01 4.10 -15.71
N GLN A 149 -48.80 3.65 -14.47
CA GLN A 149 -49.80 2.87 -13.73
C GLN A 149 -51.07 3.70 -13.47
N GLN A 150 -50.92 4.95 -13.05
CA GLN A 150 -52.05 5.86 -12.82
C GLN A 150 -52.82 6.12 -14.12
N GLU A 151 -52.11 6.41 -15.21
CA GLU A 151 -52.69 6.63 -16.54
C GLU A 151 -53.42 5.38 -17.05
N ASN A 152 -52.87 4.19 -16.83
CA ASN A 152 -53.51 2.93 -17.19
C ASN A 152 -54.82 2.68 -16.41
N GLU A 153 -54.84 2.96 -15.11
CA GLU A 153 -56.06 2.84 -14.29
C GLU A 153 -57.11 3.88 -14.69
N GLN A 154 -56.69 5.09 -15.03
CA GLN A 154 -57.59 6.11 -15.57
C GLN A 154 -58.22 5.64 -16.90
N LEU A 155 -57.42 5.17 -17.85
CA LEU A 155 -57.92 4.65 -19.12
C LEU A 155 -58.88 3.46 -18.93
N LYS A 156 -58.61 2.56 -17.97
CA LYS A 156 -59.55 1.47 -17.62
C LYS A 156 -60.88 2.00 -17.10
N ASN A 157 -60.88 3.07 -16.30
CA ASN A 157 -62.10 3.71 -15.82
C ASN A 157 -62.88 4.33 -16.97
N ASP A 158 -62.20 5.07 -17.85
CA ASP A 158 -62.82 5.73 -19.00
C ASP A 158 -63.44 4.71 -19.95
N ILE A 159 -62.75 3.61 -20.24
CA ILE A 159 -63.30 2.50 -21.04
C ILE A 159 -64.56 1.91 -20.39
N ARG A 160 -64.58 1.73 -19.07
CA ARG A 160 -65.78 1.25 -18.37
C ARG A 160 -66.96 2.23 -18.48
N GLN A 161 -66.70 3.53 -18.37
CA GLN A 161 -67.73 4.55 -18.52
C GLN A 161 -68.29 4.58 -19.94
N LEU A 162 -67.42 4.54 -20.96
CA LEU A 162 -67.83 4.50 -22.36
C LEU A 162 -68.72 3.30 -22.66
N LYS A 163 -68.33 2.09 -22.20
CA LYS A 163 -69.15 0.88 -22.34
C LYS A 163 -70.53 1.03 -21.69
N ASN A 164 -70.59 1.63 -20.51
CA ASN A 164 -71.87 1.87 -19.84
C ASN A 164 -72.77 2.86 -20.59
N LEU A 165 -72.17 3.89 -21.21
CA LEU A 165 -72.90 4.84 -22.05
C LEU A 165 -73.42 4.18 -23.33
N GLU A 166 -72.59 3.36 -23.98
CA GLU A 166 -72.96 2.59 -25.16
C GLU A 166 -74.19 1.70 -24.90
N ILE A 167 -74.18 0.94 -23.79
CA ILE A 167 -75.33 0.11 -23.37
C ILE A 167 -76.60 0.96 -23.18
N ARG A 168 -76.48 2.18 -22.61
CA ARG A 168 -77.65 3.06 -22.41
C ARG A 168 -78.18 3.60 -23.72
N LEU A 169 -77.30 3.95 -24.66
CA LEU A 169 -77.69 4.40 -26.00
C LEU A 169 -78.42 3.29 -26.74
N GLU A 170 -77.88 2.07 -26.74
CA GLU A 170 -78.50 0.91 -27.37
C GLU A 170 -79.89 0.61 -26.78
N LYS A 171 -80.04 0.70 -25.45
CA LYS A 171 -81.34 0.54 -24.78
C LYS A 171 -82.35 1.61 -25.22
N ARG A 172 -81.94 2.87 -25.34
CA ARG A 172 -82.82 3.95 -25.81
C ARG A 172 -83.22 3.75 -27.27
N GLU A 173 -82.27 3.35 -28.12
CA GLU A 173 -82.53 3.08 -29.54
C GLU A 173 -83.55 1.93 -29.71
N LYS A 174 -83.44 0.87 -28.91
CA LYS A 174 -84.41 -0.23 -28.87
C LYS A 174 -85.80 0.17 -28.39
N LEU A 175 -85.93 1.19 -27.53
CA LEU A 175 -87.22 1.70 -27.07
C LEU A 175 -87.89 2.66 -28.07
N LEU A 176 -87.11 3.21 -29.00
CA LEU A 176 -87.58 4.15 -30.03
C LEU A 176 -87.90 3.47 -31.37
N ARG A 177 -87.66 2.16 -31.48
CA ARG A 177 -88.02 1.31 -32.63
C ARG A 177 -89.18 0.40 -32.25
#